data_AF-A0A2S5BCE5-F1
#
_entry.id   AF-A0A2S5BCE5-F1
#
_cell.length_a   1.000
_cell.length_b   1.000
_cell.length_c   1.000
_cell.angle_alpha   90.00
_cell.angle_beta   90.00
_cell.angle_gamma   90.00
#
_symmetry.space_group_name_H-M   'P 1'
#
loop_
_entity.id
_entity.type
_entity.pdbx_description
1 polymer ?
#
loop_
_entity_poly.entity_id
_entity_poly.type
_entity_poly.pdbx_seq_one_letter_code
_entity_poly.pdbx_strand_id
1 'polypeptide(L)'
;MSLAVTMLRPALRGPATLRLAATPSCCRTLTSSRWLLSPQPSLRLHEELQRSFELHGRDGHPALSSPSLPASAKADQADASPNPATTEWRRSRPHEDWVLSHPVYTQEELDSIQIVERPPEGTSDKIARWLVKTSRAGFDFVTGYRHADPEAAREAARKAGKENLSVAELQKEGFLMTEKQWMARILFLESIAGVPGFTAAMLRHLHSLRLMRRDGGWIRTLLEEAENERMHLLTFMKIRQPGRFFRLMVLAAQGVFVNAFFLTYLVAPKVCHRFVGYLEEEGKLRAVLGSVKTYTHVIQAIERGEIPEWGPDGIRKVPQVARDFWRLPEDAKMIDLIRVVRADEAGHRFVNHTLAGLKKDDYNPVAMIHQSARQQGQLPGFTREESLEWSKRVQEQMTGKAIGDETKELPQPKQP
;
A
#
# COMPACT_ATOMS: atom_id res chain seq x y z
N MET A 1 -86.63 -4.54 -18.19
CA MET A 1 -87.63 -4.86 -17.14
C MET A 1 -87.16 -4.19 -15.85
N SER A 2 -87.66 -2.97 -15.58
CA SER A 2 -88.43 -2.57 -14.36
C SER A 2 -87.92 -3.16 -13.05
N LEU A 3 -87.28 -2.37 -12.16
CA LEU A 3 -87.82 -1.36 -11.19
C LEU A 3 -88.27 -1.96 -9.85
N ALA A 4 -87.62 -1.53 -8.77
CA ALA A 4 -88.11 -1.22 -7.40
C ALA A 4 -86.86 -1.16 -6.48
N VAL A 5 -86.35 -0.04 -5.93
CA VAL A 5 -86.89 1.10 -5.15
C VAL A 5 -87.66 0.68 -3.90
N THR A 6 -87.05 0.84 -2.72
CA THR A 6 -87.71 1.37 -1.52
C THR A 6 -86.69 2.11 -0.66
N MET A 7 -86.94 3.39 -0.41
CA MET A 7 -86.24 4.29 0.51
C MET A 7 -86.92 4.29 1.89
N LEU A 8 -86.20 4.59 2.98
CA LEU A 8 -86.66 5.51 4.05
C LEU A 8 -85.54 5.92 5.04
N ARG A 9 -85.05 7.15 4.83
CA ARG A 9 -84.67 8.30 5.70
C ARG A 9 -84.45 8.21 7.25
N PRO A 10 -83.84 9.26 7.87
CA PRO A 10 -82.78 9.16 8.89
C PRO A 10 -83.16 9.68 10.29
N ALA A 11 -82.26 9.57 11.27
CA ALA A 11 -82.35 10.30 12.54
C ALA A 11 -80.99 10.88 12.98
N LEU A 12 -80.96 12.21 13.11
CA LEU A 12 -79.92 13.01 13.80
C LEU A 12 -80.32 13.18 15.27
N ARG A 13 -79.39 13.00 16.22
CA ARG A 13 -79.41 13.64 17.55
C ARG A 13 -77.96 13.90 18.02
N GLY A 14 -77.78 15.05 18.67
CA GLY A 14 -76.53 15.73 18.96
C GLY A 14 -75.77 15.27 20.22
N PRO A 15 -74.95 16.17 20.83
CA PRO A 15 -73.57 15.86 21.19
C PRO A 15 -73.41 15.45 22.66
N ALA A 16 -72.35 14.68 22.95
CA ALA A 16 -71.86 14.44 24.29
C ALA A 16 -70.33 14.60 24.32
N THR A 17 -69.89 15.47 25.20
CA THR A 17 -68.51 15.71 25.62
C THR A 17 -67.97 14.51 26.41
N LEU A 18 -66.75 14.03 26.13
CA LEU A 18 -65.76 13.70 27.17
C LEU A 18 -64.37 13.29 26.62
N ARG A 19 -63.37 14.04 27.08
CA ARG A 19 -62.02 13.67 27.55
C ARG A 19 -61.03 12.87 26.67
N LEU A 20 -59.88 13.52 26.52
CA LEU A 20 -58.53 13.03 26.20
C LEU A 20 -58.24 11.60 26.67
N ALA A 21 -57.67 10.81 25.75
CA ALA A 21 -56.58 9.89 26.04
C ALA A 21 -55.54 10.00 24.92
N ALA A 22 -54.36 10.50 25.27
CA ALA A 22 -53.23 10.62 24.37
C ALA A 22 -52.56 9.25 24.17
N THR A 23 -52.43 8.82 22.92
CA THR A 23 -51.51 7.75 22.51
C THR A 23 -50.46 8.37 21.59
N PRO A 24 -49.15 8.28 21.89
CA PRO A 24 -48.15 8.91 21.04
C PRO A 24 -47.92 8.05 19.80
N SER A 25 -48.40 8.53 18.65
CA SER A 25 -47.93 8.06 17.35
C SER A 25 -46.46 8.44 17.17
N CYS A 26 -45.64 7.44 16.92
CA CYS A 26 -44.22 7.56 16.60
C CYS A 26 -44.05 8.26 15.24
N CYS A 27 -43.87 9.58 15.24
CA CYS A 27 -43.24 10.29 14.12
C CYS A 27 -41.74 9.99 14.12
N ARG A 28 -41.28 9.11 13.22
CA ARG A 28 -39.84 9.02 12.89
C ARG A 28 -39.48 10.14 11.92
N THR A 29 -38.87 11.19 12.44
CA THR A 29 -38.14 12.20 11.67
C THR A 29 -36.84 11.59 11.13
N LEU A 30 -36.69 11.61 9.80
CA LEU A 30 -35.45 11.31 9.09
C LEU A 30 -34.47 12.47 9.26
N THR A 31 -33.68 12.47 10.33
CA THR A 31 -32.51 13.37 10.45
C THR A 31 -31.32 12.68 11.10
N SER A 32 -30.16 12.83 10.45
CA SER A 32 -28.80 12.47 10.84
C SER A 32 -28.37 11.00 10.65
N SER A 33 -27.97 10.70 9.41
CA SER A 33 -27.12 9.57 9.08
C SER A 33 -25.73 9.75 9.71
N ARG A 34 -25.54 9.17 10.90
CA ARG A 34 -24.23 8.94 11.56
C ARG A 34 -23.47 7.72 11.01
N TRP A 35 -23.95 7.12 9.93
CA TRP A 35 -23.54 5.78 9.46
C TRP A 35 -22.26 5.72 8.62
N LEU A 36 -21.46 6.80 8.54
CA LEU A 36 -20.22 6.84 7.75
C LEU A 36 -19.05 7.52 8.48
N LEU A 37 -18.99 7.38 9.80
CA LEU A 37 -17.78 7.71 10.55
C LEU A 37 -17.14 6.39 10.99
N SER A 38 -16.01 6.05 10.34
CA SER A 38 -15.10 5.05 10.89
C SER A 38 -14.68 5.52 12.28
N PRO A 39 -14.85 4.72 13.35
CA PRO A 39 -14.47 5.15 14.68
C PRO A 39 -12.95 5.33 14.73
N GLN A 40 -12.48 6.57 14.82
CA GLN A 40 -11.15 6.81 15.36
C GLN A 40 -11.21 6.51 16.86
N PRO A 41 -10.22 5.81 17.44
CA PRO A 41 -10.17 5.62 18.87
C PRO A 41 -10.15 7.00 19.54
N SER A 42 -11.18 7.30 20.33
CA SER A 42 -11.25 8.56 21.07
C SER A 42 -10.09 8.60 22.08
N LEU A 43 -9.49 9.77 22.28
CA LEU A 43 -8.39 9.98 23.23
C LEU A 43 -8.67 9.42 24.64
N ARG A 44 -9.96 9.35 25.07
CA ARG A 44 -10.37 8.75 26.35
C ARG A 44 -10.26 7.23 26.39
N LEU A 45 -10.49 6.54 25.27
CA LEU A 45 -10.37 5.07 25.20
C LEU A 45 -8.90 4.63 25.33
N HIS A 46 -7.95 5.47 24.92
CA HIS A 46 -6.53 5.19 25.04
C HIS A 46 -6.06 5.21 26.52
N GLU A 47 -6.59 6.13 27.34
CA GLU A 47 -6.35 6.15 28.80
C GLU A 47 -7.07 5.01 29.54
N GLU A 48 -8.29 4.63 29.13
CA GLU A 48 -9.03 3.53 29.76
C GLU A 48 -8.47 2.14 29.41
N LEU A 49 -7.96 1.93 28.18
CA LEU A 49 -7.30 0.69 27.76
C LEU A 49 -5.97 0.45 28.50
N GLN A 50 -5.24 1.52 28.87
CA GLN A 50 -4.03 1.39 29.68
C GLN A 50 -4.32 0.96 31.13
N ARG A 51 -5.54 1.17 31.64
CA ARG A 51 -5.92 0.85 33.03
C ARG A 51 -6.66 -0.49 33.20
N SER A 52 -7.16 -1.11 32.14
CA SER A 52 -8.14 -2.20 32.24
C SER A 52 -7.64 -3.59 31.83
N PHE A 53 -6.36 -3.77 31.45
CA PHE A 53 -5.78 -5.09 31.21
C PHE A 53 -5.12 -5.69 32.47
N GLU A 54 -5.92 -5.95 33.50
CA GLU A 54 -5.61 -7.01 34.46
C GLU A 54 -6.17 -8.34 33.91
N LEU A 55 -5.25 -9.27 33.64
CA LEU A 55 -5.45 -10.61 33.07
C LEU A 55 -6.75 -11.30 33.53
N HIS A 56 -7.73 -11.38 32.63
CA HIS A 56 -8.80 -12.38 32.71
C HIS A 56 -8.58 -13.41 31.61
N GLY A 57 -7.96 -14.51 32.00
CA GLY A 57 -7.66 -15.65 31.14
C GLY A 57 -7.06 -16.79 31.95
N ARG A 58 -7.76 -17.18 33.02
CA ARG A 58 -7.51 -18.43 33.75
C ARG A 58 -8.13 -19.54 32.91
N ASP A 59 -7.36 -20.12 32.00
CA ASP A 59 -7.53 -21.48 31.50
C ASP A 59 -6.16 -21.94 30.97
N GLY A 60 -5.65 -23.02 31.55
CA GLY A 60 -4.25 -23.40 31.47
C GLY A 60 -3.83 -23.98 30.12
N HIS A 61 -2.82 -23.34 29.52
CA HIS A 61 -1.78 -24.02 28.74
C HIS A 61 -0.44 -23.37 29.11
N PRO A 62 0.61 -24.14 29.46
CA PRO A 62 1.93 -23.56 29.68
C PRO A 62 2.38 -22.90 28.38
N ALA A 63 2.80 -21.63 28.48
CA ALA A 63 3.36 -20.87 27.38
C ALA A 63 4.43 -21.72 26.67
N LEU A 64 4.18 -22.08 25.42
CA LEU A 64 5.21 -22.60 24.53
C LEU A 64 6.19 -21.45 24.31
N SER A 65 7.24 -21.45 25.12
CA SER A 65 8.47 -20.72 24.87
C SER A 65 8.91 -21.00 23.43
N SER A 66 9.07 -19.94 22.64
CA SER A 66 9.70 -19.98 21.32
C SER A 66 10.96 -20.85 21.38
N PRO A 67 11.16 -21.80 20.45
CA PRO A 67 12.36 -22.63 20.49
C PRO A 67 13.59 -21.75 20.28
N SER A 68 14.39 -21.61 21.33
CA SER A 68 15.76 -21.12 21.24
C SER A 68 16.57 -22.08 20.38
N LEU A 69 17.18 -21.58 19.32
CA LEU A 69 18.15 -22.32 18.52
C LEU A 69 19.28 -22.87 19.42
N PRO A 70 19.74 -24.11 19.23
CA PRO A 70 20.78 -24.68 20.06
C PRO A 70 22.12 -23.98 19.80
N ALA A 71 22.75 -23.57 20.89
CA ALA A 71 24.10 -23.03 20.90
C ALA A 71 25.13 -24.13 20.63
N SER A 72 25.75 -24.13 19.44
CA SER A 72 27.14 -24.59 19.28
C SER A 72 27.73 -24.22 17.92
N ALA A 73 28.66 -23.26 17.93
CA ALA A 73 29.97 -23.39 17.31
C ALA A 73 30.82 -22.20 17.80
N LYS A 74 31.88 -22.49 18.56
CA LYS A 74 32.93 -21.51 18.85
C LYS A 74 33.57 -21.12 17.53
N ALA A 75 33.38 -19.88 17.10
CA ALA A 75 34.22 -19.21 16.11
C ALA A 75 34.74 -17.92 16.77
N ASP A 76 36.00 -17.61 16.48
CA ASP A 76 36.86 -16.75 17.27
C ASP A 76 36.30 -15.36 17.60
N GLN A 77 36.24 -15.04 18.90
CA GLN A 77 36.09 -13.67 19.38
C GLN A 77 37.46 -12.97 19.31
N ALA A 78 37.82 -12.51 18.13
CA ALA A 78 38.81 -11.45 17.96
C ALA A 78 38.48 -10.73 16.66
N ASP A 79 38.22 -9.43 16.78
CA ASP A 79 37.96 -8.49 15.69
C ASP A 79 36.50 -8.42 15.18
N ALA A 80 35.61 -7.92 16.05
CA ALA A 80 34.35 -7.34 15.62
C ALA A 80 34.06 -6.10 16.48
N SER A 81 34.49 -4.94 16.00
CA SER A 81 33.93 -3.67 16.47
C SER A 81 32.40 -3.72 16.26
N PRO A 82 31.58 -3.23 17.22
CA PRO A 82 30.12 -3.36 17.12
C PRO A 82 29.59 -2.63 15.87
N ASN A 83 28.89 -3.37 15.03
CA ASN A 83 28.17 -2.86 13.87
C ASN A 83 26.94 -2.05 14.36
N PRO A 84 26.73 -0.80 13.93
CA PRO A 84 25.57 0.00 14.33
C PRO A 84 24.21 -0.62 13.95
N ALA A 85 24.19 -1.60 13.05
CA ALA A 85 22.99 -2.34 12.63
C ALA A 85 22.38 -3.27 13.70
N THR A 86 23.09 -3.56 14.81
CA THR A 86 22.60 -4.45 15.88
C THR A 86 22.31 -3.74 17.21
N THR A 87 22.23 -2.41 17.20
CA THR A 87 21.69 -1.67 18.34
C THR A 87 20.26 -2.15 18.60
N GLU A 88 19.98 -2.62 19.82
CA GLU A 88 18.67 -3.12 20.25
C GLU A 88 17.58 -2.07 19.96
N TRP A 89 16.86 -2.23 18.84
CA TRP A 89 15.81 -1.29 18.44
C TRP A 89 14.71 -1.30 19.51
N ARG A 90 14.47 -0.15 20.15
CA ARG A 90 13.40 0.04 21.12
C ARG A 90 12.18 0.62 20.44
N ARG A 91 11.05 -0.09 20.53
CA ARG A 91 9.74 0.43 20.14
C ARG A 91 9.48 1.74 20.87
N SER A 92 9.31 2.83 20.13
CA SER A 92 8.89 4.10 20.73
C SER A 92 7.38 4.11 21.07
N ARG A 93 6.61 3.16 20.51
CA ARG A 93 5.18 2.97 20.75
C ARG A 93 4.89 1.55 21.24
N PRO A 94 4.17 1.37 22.37
CA PRO A 94 3.80 0.05 22.86
C PRO A 94 2.78 -0.71 21.99
N HIS A 95 2.25 -0.10 20.92
CA HIS A 95 1.00 -0.53 20.28
C HIS A 95 1.13 -0.66 18.74
N GLU A 96 2.05 -1.45 18.22
CA GLU A 96 2.12 -1.71 16.76
C GLU A 96 2.08 -3.22 16.43
N ASP A 97 1.61 -4.05 17.36
CA ASP A 97 1.51 -5.51 17.20
C ASP A 97 0.48 -5.96 16.13
N TRP A 98 -0.23 -5.01 15.50
CA TRP A 98 -1.21 -5.27 14.44
C TRP A 98 -0.70 -4.92 13.03
N VAL A 99 0.53 -4.40 12.90
CA VAL A 99 1.12 -4.06 11.60
C VAL A 99 1.57 -5.34 10.90
N LEU A 100 1.29 -5.46 9.61
CA LEU A 100 1.74 -6.57 8.79
C LEU A 100 3.26 -6.54 8.61
N SER A 101 3.80 -7.67 8.16
CA SER A 101 5.24 -7.81 7.92
C SER A 101 5.70 -6.79 6.88
N HIS A 102 6.71 -6.01 7.21
CA HIS A 102 7.37 -5.06 6.32
C HIS A 102 8.88 -5.24 6.40
N PRO A 103 9.60 -5.05 5.29
CA PRO A 103 11.05 -5.17 5.25
C PRO A 103 11.72 -4.04 6.06
N VAL A 104 12.89 -4.36 6.62
CA VAL A 104 13.81 -3.39 7.21
C VAL A 104 15.09 -3.47 6.41
N TYR A 105 15.54 -2.33 5.90
CA TYR A 105 16.58 -2.27 4.88
C TYR A 105 17.94 -1.92 5.47
N THR A 106 18.99 -2.55 4.96
CA THR A 106 20.38 -2.07 5.19
C THR A 106 20.74 -0.96 4.21
N GLN A 107 21.78 -0.18 4.51
CA GLN A 107 22.24 0.88 3.61
C GLN A 107 22.70 0.32 2.25
N GLU A 108 23.39 -0.82 2.26
CA GLU A 108 23.87 -1.50 1.05
C GLU A 108 22.71 -1.96 0.17
N GLU A 109 21.60 -2.38 0.77
CA GLU A 109 20.38 -2.73 0.05
C GLU A 109 19.74 -1.49 -0.59
N LEU A 110 19.62 -0.39 0.16
CA LEU A 110 19.06 0.86 -0.35
C LEU A 110 19.87 1.44 -1.52
N ASP A 111 21.20 1.32 -1.47
CA ASP A 111 22.11 1.74 -2.54
C ASP A 111 22.04 0.86 -3.78
N SER A 112 21.63 -0.39 -3.61
CA SER A 112 21.53 -1.35 -4.71
C SER A 112 20.26 -1.18 -5.57
N ILE A 113 19.29 -0.38 -5.13
CA ILE A 113 18.02 -0.16 -5.82
C ILE A 113 18.23 0.63 -7.12
N GLN A 114 17.74 0.09 -8.23
CA GLN A 114 17.89 0.68 -9.56
C GLN A 114 16.54 0.98 -10.22
N ILE A 115 16.55 1.93 -11.16
CA ILE A 115 15.47 2.09 -12.13
C ILE A 115 15.63 0.99 -13.16
N VAL A 116 14.84 -0.07 -13.01
CA VAL A 116 14.80 -1.23 -13.89
C VAL A 116 13.58 -1.09 -14.78
N GLU A 117 13.64 -1.51 -16.05
CA GLU A 117 12.48 -1.53 -16.94
C GLU A 117 12.19 -2.95 -17.43
N ARG A 118 10.94 -3.40 -17.37
CA ARG A 118 10.48 -4.64 -18.01
C ARG A 118 9.86 -4.31 -19.35
N PRO A 119 10.33 -4.87 -20.49
CA PRO A 119 9.65 -4.69 -21.77
C PRO A 119 8.23 -5.31 -21.76
N PRO A 120 7.31 -4.83 -22.62
CA PRO A 120 5.95 -5.35 -22.67
C PRO A 120 5.90 -6.59 -23.54
N GLU A 121 5.48 -7.71 -22.95
CA GLU A 121 5.42 -9.00 -23.62
C GLU A 121 3.95 -9.38 -23.88
N GLY A 122 3.60 -9.56 -25.15
CA GLY A 122 2.23 -9.89 -25.56
C GLY A 122 1.23 -8.74 -25.46
N THR A 123 -0.05 -9.06 -25.54
CA THR A 123 -1.14 -8.08 -25.63
C THR A 123 -1.50 -7.47 -24.27
N SER A 124 -1.59 -8.28 -23.21
CA SER A 124 -1.93 -7.80 -21.86
C SER A 124 -0.94 -6.75 -21.36
N ASP A 125 0.36 -6.95 -21.61
CA ASP A 125 1.40 -6.01 -21.19
C ASP A 125 1.35 -4.71 -22.00
N LYS A 126 1.08 -4.79 -23.31
CA LYS A 126 0.89 -3.60 -24.16
C LYS A 126 -0.32 -2.78 -23.70
N ILE A 127 -1.42 -3.45 -23.33
CA ILE A 127 -2.61 -2.79 -22.77
C ILE A 127 -2.28 -2.13 -21.43
N ALA A 128 -1.65 -2.85 -20.50
CA ALA A 128 -1.26 -2.31 -19.20
C ALA A 128 -0.35 -1.08 -19.34
N ARG A 129 0.66 -1.17 -20.22
CA ARG A 129 1.56 -0.05 -20.51
C ARG A 129 0.83 1.14 -21.11
N TRP A 130 -0.10 0.91 -22.02
CA TRP A 130 -0.93 1.97 -22.59
C TRP A 130 -1.81 2.62 -21.52
N LEU A 131 -2.41 1.84 -20.62
CA LEU A 131 -3.22 2.36 -19.51
C LEU A 131 -2.40 3.24 -18.57
N VAL A 132 -1.16 2.85 -18.22
CA VAL A 132 -0.25 3.69 -17.42
C VAL A 132 0.06 4.99 -18.14
N LYS A 133 0.44 4.94 -19.43
CA LYS A 133 0.73 6.15 -20.23
C LYS A 133 -0.46 7.10 -20.33
N THR A 134 -1.66 6.56 -20.55
CA THR A 134 -2.88 7.35 -20.64
C THR A 134 -3.24 7.96 -19.29
N SER A 135 -3.14 7.18 -18.21
CA SER A 135 -3.37 7.67 -16.83
C SER A 135 -2.40 8.78 -16.48
N ARG A 136 -1.13 8.66 -16.90
CA ARG A 136 -0.11 9.69 -16.76
C ARG A 136 -0.48 10.96 -17.50
N ALA A 137 -0.77 10.86 -18.79
CA ALA A 137 -1.15 12.00 -19.60
C ALA A 137 -2.37 12.73 -19.00
N GLY A 138 -3.36 11.98 -18.51
CA GLY A 138 -4.51 12.54 -17.82
C GLY A 138 -4.14 13.23 -16.51
N PHE A 139 -3.30 12.60 -15.67
CA PHE A 139 -2.84 13.19 -14.42
C PHE A 139 -2.07 14.50 -14.66
N ASP A 140 -1.13 14.52 -15.59
CA ASP A 140 -0.34 15.72 -15.90
C ASP A 140 -1.19 16.83 -16.49
N PHE A 141 -2.16 16.48 -17.33
CA PHE A 141 -3.12 17.44 -17.87
C PHE A 141 -3.96 18.09 -16.76
N VAL A 142 -4.52 17.29 -15.84
CA VAL A 142 -5.39 17.78 -14.76
C VAL A 142 -4.61 18.57 -13.70
N THR A 143 -3.39 18.14 -13.40
CA THR A 143 -2.55 18.77 -12.35
C THR A 143 -1.70 19.92 -12.86
N GLY A 144 -1.47 20.00 -14.18
CA GLY A 144 -0.56 20.97 -14.78
C GLY A 144 0.93 20.70 -14.48
N TYR A 145 1.30 19.48 -14.05
CA TYR A 145 2.71 19.13 -13.83
C TYR A 145 3.48 19.05 -15.15
N ARG A 146 4.28 20.07 -15.46
CA ARG A 146 5.04 20.17 -16.72
C ARG A 146 6.42 19.50 -16.70
N HIS A 147 7.06 19.39 -15.53
CA HIS A 147 8.44 18.91 -15.42
C HIS A 147 8.65 17.96 -14.23
N ALA A 148 8.12 16.74 -14.33
CA ALA A 148 8.37 15.70 -13.31
C ALA A 148 9.76 15.05 -13.43
N ASP A 149 10.47 15.32 -14.52
CA ASP A 149 11.86 14.92 -14.74
C ASP A 149 12.79 16.14 -14.50
N PRO A 150 13.59 16.14 -13.41
CA PRO A 150 14.51 17.22 -13.09
C PRO A 150 15.53 17.49 -14.20
N GLU A 151 15.99 16.48 -14.93
CA GLU A 151 16.95 16.68 -16.01
C GLU A 151 16.29 17.37 -17.20
N ALA A 152 15.04 17.00 -17.53
CA ALA A 152 14.27 17.71 -18.55
C ALA A 152 13.93 19.16 -18.14
N ALA A 153 13.64 19.40 -16.86
CA ALA A 153 13.46 20.74 -16.31
C ALA A 153 14.71 21.61 -16.52
N ARG A 154 15.89 21.06 -16.21
CA ARG A 154 17.18 21.75 -16.33
C ARG A 154 17.58 21.95 -17.78
N GLU A 155 17.36 20.96 -18.63
CA GLU A 155 17.57 21.12 -20.07
C GLU A 155 16.70 22.26 -20.62
N ALA A 156 15.45 22.36 -20.17
CA ALA A 156 14.56 23.46 -20.53
C ALA A 156 15.06 24.81 -19.98
N ALA A 157 15.53 24.86 -18.74
CA ALA A 157 16.12 26.07 -18.14
C ALA A 157 17.38 26.51 -18.89
N ARG A 158 18.27 25.58 -19.25
CA ARG A 158 19.46 25.81 -20.08
C ARG A 158 19.10 26.34 -21.46
N LYS A 159 18.12 25.71 -22.14
CA LYS A 159 17.63 26.18 -23.44
C LYS A 159 17.01 27.58 -23.37
N ALA A 160 16.44 27.94 -22.23
CA ALA A 160 15.91 29.28 -21.97
C ALA A 160 17.00 30.31 -21.56
N GLY A 161 18.27 29.90 -21.42
CA GLY A 161 19.36 30.78 -20.96
C GLY A 161 19.31 31.10 -19.46
N LYS A 162 18.64 30.25 -18.66
CA LYS A 162 18.31 30.49 -17.25
C LYS A 162 18.99 29.52 -16.28
N GLU A 163 20.11 28.95 -16.69
CA GLU A 163 20.84 27.93 -15.92
C GLU A 163 21.51 28.46 -14.64
N ASN A 164 21.82 29.75 -14.59
CA ASN A 164 22.49 30.40 -13.45
C ASN A 164 21.52 31.03 -12.43
N LEU A 165 20.21 30.77 -12.57
CA LEU A 165 19.23 31.28 -11.63
C LEU A 165 19.29 30.54 -10.30
N SER A 166 18.91 31.22 -9.22
CA SER A 166 18.78 30.57 -7.90
C SER A 166 17.69 29.50 -7.91
N VAL A 167 17.76 28.53 -7.00
CA VAL A 167 16.74 27.48 -6.83
C VAL A 167 15.34 28.09 -6.67
N ALA A 168 15.21 29.18 -5.90
CA ALA A 168 13.94 29.85 -5.68
C ALA A 168 13.37 30.47 -6.98
N GLU A 169 14.23 31.04 -7.83
CA GLU A 169 13.83 31.59 -9.13
C GLU A 169 13.45 30.47 -10.11
N LEU A 170 14.23 29.39 -10.17
CA LEU A 170 13.90 28.22 -10.97
C LEU A 170 12.56 27.58 -10.57
N GLN A 171 12.26 27.55 -9.26
CA GLN A 171 10.95 27.12 -8.76
C GLN A 171 9.84 28.10 -9.12
N LYS A 172 10.07 29.40 -9.00
CA LYS A 172 9.09 30.45 -9.34
C LYS A 172 8.74 30.44 -10.82
N GLU A 173 9.72 30.18 -11.67
CA GLU A 173 9.53 30.05 -13.11
C GLU A 173 8.93 28.69 -13.53
N GLY A 174 8.81 27.75 -12.59
CA GLY A 174 8.17 26.46 -12.80
C GLY A 174 9.08 25.42 -13.46
N PHE A 175 10.39 25.65 -13.52
CA PHE A 175 11.35 24.62 -13.94
C PHE A 175 11.50 23.56 -12.85
N LEU A 176 11.72 23.98 -11.60
CA LEU A 176 11.84 23.08 -10.46
C LEU A 176 10.55 22.99 -9.65
N MET A 177 10.27 21.81 -9.10
CA MET A 177 9.15 21.62 -8.18
C MET A 177 9.52 22.06 -6.76
N THR A 178 8.63 22.84 -6.14
CA THR A 178 8.71 23.20 -4.72
C THR A 178 8.38 22.00 -3.82
N GLU A 179 8.77 22.05 -2.54
CA GLU A 179 8.37 21.07 -1.51
C GLU A 179 6.84 20.86 -1.49
N LYS A 180 6.07 21.93 -1.64
CA LYS A 180 4.59 21.86 -1.68
C LYS A 180 4.08 21.07 -2.89
N GLN A 181 4.72 21.22 -4.04
CA GLN A 181 4.35 20.51 -5.27
C GLN A 181 4.76 19.04 -5.20
N TRP A 182 5.94 18.72 -4.66
CA TRP A 182 6.35 17.33 -4.39
C TRP A 182 5.38 16.65 -3.41
N MET A 183 5.05 17.31 -2.31
CA MET A 183 4.12 16.78 -1.32
C MET A 183 2.71 16.60 -1.88
N ALA A 184 2.18 17.55 -2.66
CA ALA A 184 0.87 17.41 -3.27
C ALA A 184 0.80 16.21 -4.23
N ARG A 185 1.88 15.99 -4.99
CA ARG A 185 2.01 14.84 -5.90
C ARG A 185 2.04 13.52 -5.12
N ILE A 186 2.96 13.40 -4.16
CA ILE A 186 3.12 12.20 -3.34
C ILE A 186 1.80 11.88 -2.63
N LEU A 187 1.25 12.82 -1.85
CA LEU A 187 -0.01 12.60 -1.12
C LEU A 187 -1.18 12.15 -2.02
N PHE A 188 -1.22 12.61 -3.26
CA PHE A 188 -2.29 12.22 -4.18
C PHE A 188 -2.07 10.80 -4.71
N LEU A 189 -0.85 10.49 -5.16
CA LEU A 189 -0.54 9.17 -5.72
C LEU A 189 -0.63 8.08 -4.64
N GLU A 190 -0.06 8.30 -3.46
CA GLU A 190 -0.13 7.37 -2.32
C GLU A 190 -1.58 7.11 -1.86
N SER A 191 -2.47 8.08 -2.02
CA SER A 191 -3.89 7.89 -1.69
C SER A 191 -4.63 6.93 -2.64
N ILE A 192 -4.04 6.65 -3.80
CA ILE A 192 -4.57 5.76 -4.82
C ILE A 192 -3.77 4.45 -4.87
N ALA A 193 -2.46 4.50 -4.58
CA ALA A 193 -1.54 3.36 -4.61
C ALA A 193 -1.94 2.22 -3.66
N GLY A 194 -2.57 2.51 -2.50
CA GLY A 194 -3.09 1.46 -1.61
C GLY A 194 -4.35 0.72 -2.10
N VAL A 195 -4.97 1.15 -3.21
CA VAL A 195 -6.23 0.56 -3.72
C VAL A 195 -6.06 -0.80 -4.43
N PRO A 196 -5.08 -0.96 -5.36
CA PRO A 196 -4.91 -2.19 -6.13
C PRO A 196 -4.70 -3.44 -5.27
N GLY A 197 -3.73 -3.41 -4.35
CA GLY A 197 -3.44 -4.52 -3.44
C GLY A 197 -4.67 -4.91 -2.61
N PHE A 198 -5.35 -3.93 -2.01
CA PHE A 198 -6.55 -4.16 -1.20
C PHE A 198 -7.69 -4.79 -2.02
N THR A 199 -7.95 -4.26 -3.21
CA THR A 199 -9.04 -4.74 -4.09
C THR A 199 -8.76 -6.16 -4.57
N ALA A 200 -7.52 -6.44 -5.00
CA ALA A 200 -7.08 -7.75 -5.41
C ALA A 200 -7.18 -8.77 -4.25
N ALA A 201 -6.68 -8.40 -3.06
CA ALA A 201 -6.77 -9.22 -1.86
C ALA A 201 -8.21 -9.53 -1.48
N MET A 202 -9.10 -8.54 -1.49
CA MET A 202 -10.53 -8.71 -1.20
C MET A 202 -11.18 -9.70 -2.18
N LEU A 203 -10.95 -9.54 -3.49
CA LEU A 203 -11.52 -10.42 -4.51
C LEU A 203 -11.02 -11.86 -4.40
N ARG A 204 -9.73 -12.03 -4.11
CA ARG A 204 -9.12 -13.35 -3.86
C ARG A 204 -9.58 -13.98 -2.55
N HIS A 205 -9.73 -13.18 -1.50
CA HIS A 205 -10.28 -13.62 -0.22
C HIS A 205 -11.70 -14.18 -0.38
N LEU A 206 -12.58 -13.44 -1.04
CA LEU A 206 -13.92 -13.92 -1.36
C LEU A 206 -13.91 -15.15 -2.30
N HIS A 207 -12.87 -15.31 -3.13
CA HIS A 207 -12.70 -16.50 -3.98
C HIS A 207 -12.32 -17.75 -3.18
N SER A 208 -11.37 -17.60 -2.27
CA SER A 208 -10.95 -18.67 -1.36
C SER A 208 -12.13 -19.14 -0.51
N LEU A 209 -12.90 -18.20 0.06
CA LEU A 209 -14.08 -18.52 0.87
C LEU A 209 -15.17 -19.23 0.06
N ARG A 210 -15.57 -18.71 -1.10
CA ARG A 210 -16.66 -19.31 -1.90
C ARG A 210 -16.33 -20.68 -2.49
N LEU A 211 -15.03 -20.98 -2.68
CA LEU A 211 -14.57 -22.27 -3.19
C LEU A 211 -14.07 -23.23 -2.10
N MET A 212 -13.97 -22.77 -0.85
CA MET A 212 -13.39 -23.54 0.27
C MET A 212 -11.96 -24.04 -0.03
N ARG A 213 -11.11 -23.18 -0.61
CA ARG A 213 -9.74 -23.53 -1.04
C ARG A 213 -8.70 -22.61 -0.42
N ARG A 214 -7.48 -23.12 -0.23
CA ARG A 214 -6.32 -22.29 0.11
C ARG A 214 -6.01 -21.33 -1.03
N ASP A 215 -5.56 -20.12 -0.68
CA ASP A 215 -5.24 -19.07 -1.65
C ASP A 215 -3.79 -19.15 -2.19
N GLY A 216 -2.89 -19.82 -1.47
CA GLY A 216 -1.49 -19.96 -1.90
C GLY A 216 -0.61 -18.74 -1.62
N GLY A 217 -0.98 -17.89 -0.66
CA GLY A 217 -0.15 -16.81 -0.14
C GLY A 217 -0.31 -15.45 -0.84
N TRP A 218 -1.29 -15.30 -1.73
CA TRP A 218 -1.53 -14.06 -2.47
C TRP A 218 -2.20 -13.00 -1.59
N ILE A 219 -3.22 -13.36 -0.82
CA ILE A 219 -4.01 -12.42 -0.01
C ILE A 219 -3.12 -11.66 0.96
N ARG A 220 -2.23 -12.37 1.68
CA ARG A 220 -1.32 -11.75 2.66
C ARG A 220 -0.42 -10.71 2.00
N THR A 221 0.29 -11.10 0.94
CA THR A 221 1.20 -10.21 0.20
C THR A 221 0.48 -8.97 -0.34
N LEU A 222 -0.73 -9.13 -0.88
CA LEU A 222 -1.49 -8.01 -1.44
C LEU A 222 -2.06 -7.07 -0.36
N LEU A 223 -2.36 -7.57 0.84
CA LEU A 223 -2.72 -6.74 1.98
C LEU A 223 -1.51 -6.02 2.57
N GLU A 224 -0.34 -6.68 2.60
CA GLU A 224 0.95 -6.09 3.00
C GLU A 224 1.30 -4.90 2.11
N GLU A 225 1.23 -5.06 0.80
CA GLU A 225 1.42 -3.97 -0.17
C GLU A 225 0.44 -2.82 0.09
N ALA A 226 -0.86 -3.11 0.21
CA ALA A 226 -1.86 -2.06 0.46
C ALA A 226 -1.66 -1.32 1.80
N GLU A 227 -1.17 -2.01 2.83
CA GLU A 227 -0.82 -1.38 4.10
C GLU A 227 0.44 -0.53 3.97
N ASN A 228 1.46 -1.01 3.27
CA ASN A 228 2.71 -0.28 3.06
C ASN A 228 2.45 1.07 2.35
N GLU A 229 1.69 1.06 1.26
CA GLU A 229 1.25 2.28 0.55
C GLU A 229 0.44 3.24 1.44
N ARG A 230 -0.41 2.67 2.31
CA ARG A 230 -1.15 3.48 3.31
C ARG A 230 -0.18 4.12 4.32
N MET A 231 0.91 3.45 4.68
CA MET A 231 1.93 3.98 5.57
C MET A 231 2.80 5.05 4.90
N HIS A 232 3.03 4.99 3.58
CA HIS A 232 3.56 6.11 2.80
C HIS A 232 2.68 7.36 2.98
N LEU A 233 1.39 7.23 2.65
CA LEU A 233 0.42 8.34 2.75
C LEU A 233 0.41 8.95 4.16
N LEU A 234 0.26 8.11 5.19
CA LEU A 234 0.15 8.58 6.58
C LEU A 234 1.45 9.24 7.07
N THR A 235 2.60 8.77 6.61
CA THR A 235 3.89 9.39 6.86
C THR A 235 3.97 10.78 6.25
N PHE A 236 3.70 10.92 4.95
CA PHE A 236 3.76 12.20 4.26
C PHE A 236 2.70 13.18 4.78
N MET A 237 1.55 12.71 5.25
CA MET A 237 0.55 13.56 5.90
C MET A 237 1.08 14.23 7.18
N LYS A 238 2.04 13.63 7.89
CA LYS A 238 2.68 14.28 9.06
C LYS A 238 3.59 15.45 8.67
N ILE A 239 4.07 15.47 7.43
CA ILE A 239 4.87 16.58 6.89
C ILE A 239 3.96 17.68 6.36
N ARG A 240 2.91 17.32 5.62
CA ARG A 240 1.94 18.25 5.04
C ARG A 240 0.52 17.70 5.13
N GLN A 241 -0.36 18.47 5.78
CA GLN A 241 -1.79 18.14 5.83
C GLN A 241 -2.51 18.63 4.56
N PRO A 242 -3.28 17.77 3.86
CA PRO A 242 -4.06 18.19 2.71
C PRO A 242 -5.27 19.03 3.11
N GLY A 243 -5.56 20.08 2.34
CA GLY A 243 -6.75 20.91 2.51
C GLY A 243 -8.05 20.23 2.06
N ARG A 244 -9.19 20.86 2.32
CA ARG A 244 -10.54 20.30 2.00
C ARG A 244 -10.73 20.00 0.52
N PHE A 245 -10.30 20.90 -0.36
CA PHE A 245 -10.40 20.71 -1.82
C PHE A 245 -9.58 19.50 -2.29
N PHE A 246 -8.34 19.36 -1.81
CA PHE A 246 -7.50 18.21 -2.12
C PHE A 246 -8.14 16.88 -1.67
N ARG A 247 -8.71 16.85 -0.47
CA ARG A 247 -9.44 15.67 0.04
C ARG A 247 -10.66 15.32 -0.81
N LEU A 248 -11.39 16.31 -1.32
CA LEU A 248 -12.49 16.09 -2.26
C LEU A 248 -12.00 15.48 -3.58
N MET A 249 -10.87 15.95 -4.10
CA MET A 249 -10.26 15.36 -5.30
C MET A 249 -9.85 13.90 -5.08
N VAL A 250 -9.24 13.58 -3.93
CA VAL A 250 -8.90 12.20 -3.56
C VAL A 250 -10.15 11.33 -3.49
N LEU A 251 -11.23 11.81 -2.85
CA LEU A 251 -12.50 11.08 -2.78
C LEU A 251 -13.08 10.80 -4.17
N ALA A 252 -13.07 11.79 -5.07
CA ALA A 252 -13.54 11.61 -6.44
C ALA A 252 -12.65 10.61 -7.22
N ALA A 253 -11.33 10.73 -7.09
CA ALA A 253 -10.38 9.85 -7.75
C ALA A 253 -10.51 8.40 -7.28
N GLN A 254 -10.62 8.16 -5.97
CA GLN A 254 -10.89 6.84 -5.40
C GLN A 254 -12.24 6.29 -5.87
N GLY A 255 -13.28 7.13 -5.88
CA GLY A 255 -14.60 6.75 -6.37
C GLY A 255 -14.59 6.21 -7.81
N VAL A 256 -13.77 6.80 -8.70
CA VAL A 256 -13.59 6.29 -10.07
C VAL A 256 -12.66 5.08 -10.10
N PHE A 257 -11.48 5.21 -9.50
CA PHE A 257 -10.40 4.24 -9.63
C PHE A 257 -10.70 2.89 -8.98
N VAL A 258 -11.27 2.89 -7.76
CA VAL A 258 -11.65 1.65 -7.06
C VAL A 258 -12.61 0.83 -7.92
N ASN A 259 -13.65 1.46 -8.47
CA ASN A 259 -14.65 0.79 -9.30
C ASN A 259 -14.05 0.29 -10.62
N ALA A 260 -13.25 1.11 -11.30
CA ALA A 260 -12.59 0.72 -12.54
C ALA A 260 -11.62 -0.45 -12.33
N PHE A 261 -10.79 -0.38 -11.28
CA PHE A 261 -9.84 -1.44 -10.96
C PHE A 261 -10.56 -2.73 -10.54
N PHE A 262 -11.59 -2.65 -9.70
CA PHE A 262 -12.42 -3.79 -9.29
C PHE A 262 -13.00 -4.53 -10.49
N LEU A 263 -13.68 -3.81 -11.40
CA LEU A 263 -14.29 -4.41 -12.59
C LEU A 263 -13.24 -5.03 -13.52
N THR A 264 -12.09 -4.35 -13.68
CA THR A 264 -10.99 -4.86 -14.49
C THR A 264 -10.37 -6.11 -13.88
N TYR A 265 -10.20 -6.17 -12.55
CA TYR A 265 -9.60 -7.31 -11.87
C TYR A 265 -10.47 -8.57 -11.96
N LEU A 266 -11.80 -8.42 -11.99
CA LEU A 266 -12.72 -9.54 -12.21
C LEU A 266 -12.52 -10.24 -13.55
N VAL A 267 -12.12 -9.50 -14.59
CA VAL A 267 -12.01 -10.02 -15.97
C VAL A 267 -10.56 -10.29 -16.37
N ALA A 268 -9.64 -9.43 -15.94
CA ALA A 268 -8.26 -9.39 -16.40
C ALA A 268 -7.27 -9.10 -15.24
N PRO A 269 -7.13 -10.01 -14.26
CA PRO A 269 -6.23 -9.82 -13.11
C PRO A 269 -4.76 -9.68 -13.55
N LYS A 270 -4.34 -10.38 -14.61
CA LYS A 270 -3.01 -10.22 -15.21
C LYS A 270 -2.72 -8.80 -15.68
N VAL A 271 -3.69 -8.15 -16.34
CA VAL A 271 -3.56 -6.77 -16.80
C VAL A 271 -3.45 -5.82 -15.60
N CYS A 272 -4.21 -6.07 -14.53
CA CYS A 272 -4.15 -5.27 -13.31
C CYS A 272 -2.79 -5.35 -12.62
N HIS A 273 -2.26 -6.56 -12.39
CA HIS A 273 -0.92 -6.72 -11.80
C HIS A 273 0.17 -6.12 -12.71
N ARG A 274 0.07 -6.28 -14.02
CA ARG A 274 1.03 -5.65 -14.94
C ARG A 274 0.91 -4.12 -14.94
N PHE A 275 -0.30 -3.59 -14.80
CA PHE A 275 -0.56 -2.16 -14.69
C PHE A 275 0.08 -1.59 -13.43
N VAL A 276 -0.10 -2.23 -12.26
CA VAL A 276 0.57 -1.83 -11.01
C VAL A 276 2.09 -1.92 -11.16
N GLY A 277 2.63 -3.04 -11.66
CA GLY A 277 4.08 -3.15 -11.84
C GLY A 277 4.67 -2.05 -12.74
N TYR A 278 3.95 -1.62 -13.79
CA TYR A 278 4.36 -0.47 -14.60
C TYR A 278 4.16 0.89 -13.93
N LEU A 279 3.21 1.03 -13.01
CA LEU A 279 3.07 2.22 -12.17
C LEU A 279 4.27 2.38 -11.22
N GLU A 280 4.83 1.29 -10.69
CA GLU A 280 5.96 1.38 -9.76
C GLU A 280 7.31 1.55 -10.46
N GLU A 281 7.43 1.09 -11.70
CA GLU A 281 8.68 1.01 -12.46
C GLU A 281 9.20 2.33 -13.03
N GLU A 282 8.29 3.11 -13.62
CA GLU A 282 8.44 3.70 -14.96
C GLU A 282 9.88 3.99 -15.46
N GLY A 283 10.32 3.21 -16.44
CA GLY A 283 11.66 3.24 -17.04
C GLY A 283 12.05 4.47 -17.88
N LYS A 284 12.82 4.26 -18.96
CA LYS A 284 13.53 5.33 -19.71
C LYS A 284 12.60 6.23 -20.54
N LEU A 285 11.35 5.82 -20.78
CA LEU A 285 10.39 6.70 -21.44
C LEU A 285 10.08 7.89 -20.53
N ARG A 286 10.04 9.09 -21.12
CA ARG A 286 10.02 10.44 -20.51
C ARG A 286 8.85 10.75 -19.56
N ALA A 287 8.09 9.75 -19.16
CA ALA A 287 6.97 9.87 -18.24
C ALA A 287 7.39 9.40 -16.84
N VAL A 288 6.75 10.01 -15.82
CA VAL A 288 7.05 9.85 -14.39
C VAL A 288 5.70 9.80 -13.66
N LEU A 289 4.99 8.68 -13.69
CA LEU A 289 4.15 8.15 -12.63
C LEU A 289 4.86 7.03 -11.86
N GLY A 290 5.94 6.47 -12.41
CA GLY A 290 6.86 5.53 -11.75
C GLY A 290 7.19 5.92 -10.31
N SER A 291 6.76 5.16 -9.31
CA SER A 291 7.07 5.45 -7.91
C SER A 291 8.59 5.38 -7.65
N VAL A 292 9.30 4.35 -8.14
CA VAL A 292 10.77 4.23 -8.01
C VAL A 292 11.51 5.39 -8.68
N LYS A 293 11.11 5.78 -9.89
CA LYS A 293 11.72 6.90 -10.63
C LYS A 293 11.42 8.24 -9.97
N THR A 294 10.17 8.45 -9.54
CA THR A 294 9.76 9.67 -8.82
C THR A 294 10.60 9.85 -7.57
N TYR A 295 10.74 8.82 -6.74
CA TYR A 295 11.54 8.91 -5.52
C TYR A 295 13.05 9.01 -5.79
N THR A 296 13.55 8.42 -6.88
CA THR A 296 14.93 8.67 -7.33
C THR A 296 15.15 10.14 -7.69
N HIS A 297 14.22 10.76 -8.42
CA HIS A 297 14.30 12.18 -8.75
C HIS A 297 14.23 13.07 -7.50
N VAL A 298 13.43 12.70 -6.52
CA VAL A 298 13.36 13.39 -5.23
C VAL A 298 14.68 13.29 -4.47
N ILE A 299 15.30 12.10 -4.40
CA ILE A 299 16.62 11.90 -3.77
C ILE A 299 17.65 12.82 -4.43
N GLN A 300 17.73 12.78 -5.75
CA GLN A 300 18.67 13.63 -6.48
C GLN A 300 18.38 15.13 -6.29
N ALA A 301 17.10 15.53 -6.17
CA ALA A 301 16.74 16.91 -5.89
C ALA A 301 17.18 17.35 -4.47
N ILE A 302 17.09 16.47 -3.48
CA ILE A 302 17.62 16.72 -2.13
C ILE A 302 19.15 16.86 -2.17
N GLU A 303 19.85 15.92 -2.82
CA GLU A 303 21.33 15.93 -2.93
C GLU A 303 21.86 17.21 -3.57
N ARG A 304 21.09 17.79 -4.49
CA ARG A 304 21.43 19.03 -5.21
C ARG A 304 20.96 20.29 -4.49
N GLY A 305 20.33 20.17 -3.31
CA GLY A 305 19.82 21.30 -2.55
C GLY A 305 18.62 22.01 -3.19
N GLU A 306 17.89 21.34 -4.10
CA GLU A 306 16.72 21.89 -4.79
C GLU A 306 15.45 21.88 -3.94
N ILE A 307 15.49 21.13 -2.83
CA ILE A 307 14.44 21.08 -1.80
C ILE A 307 15.09 21.46 -0.45
N PRO A 308 15.35 22.76 -0.20
CA PRO A 308 16.06 23.21 0.99
C PRO A 308 15.43 22.73 2.29
N GLU A 309 14.10 22.59 2.32
CA GLU A 309 13.36 22.14 3.48
C GLU A 309 13.72 20.70 3.91
N TRP A 310 14.21 19.87 2.99
CA TRP A 310 14.56 18.45 3.21
C TRP A 310 16.07 18.20 3.25
N GLY A 311 16.88 19.25 3.11
CA GLY A 311 18.33 19.15 3.21
C GLY A 311 18.82 18.82 4.63
N PRO A 312 20.15 18.62 4.81
CA PRO A 312 20.75 18.32 6.11
C PRO A 312 20.40 19.34 7.21
N ASP A 313 20.42 20.62 6.86
CA ASP A 313 20.07 21.74 7.74
C ASP A 313 18.61 22.19 7.57
N GLY A 314 17.80 21.39 6.88
CA GLY A 314 16.41 21.67 6.57
C GLY A 314 15.49 21.63 7.80
N ILE A 315 14.36 22.34 7.70
CA ILE A 315 13.36 22.41 8.76
C ILE A 315 12.55 21.11 8.93
N ARG A 316 12.52 20.23 7.91
CA ARG A 316 11.72 19.00 7.97
C ARG A 316 12.53 17.88 8.61
N LYS A 317 11.87 17.19 9.54
CA LYS A 317 12.39 16.01 10.23
C LYS A 317 11.54 14.80 9.86
N VAL A 318 12.16 13.62 9.89
CA VAL A 318 11.47 12.35 9.65
C VAL A 318 10.38 12.16 10.71
N PRO A 319 9.11 11.99 10.31
CA PRO A 319 8.03 11.77 11.27
C PRO A 319 8.25 10.52 12.14
N GLN A 320 7.83 10.56 13.40
CA GLN A 320 7.97 9.41 14.31
C GLN A 320 7.34 8.13 13.76
N VAL A 321 6.16 8.24 13.11
CA VAL A 321 5.48 7.08 12.50
C VAL A 321 6.35 6.37 11.46
N ALA A 322 7.19 7.12 10.74
CA ALA A 322 8.10 6.56 9.76
C ALA A 322 9.32 5.92 10.43
N ARG A 323 9.86 6.57 11.47
CA ARG A 323 10.97 5.98 12.25
C ARG A 323 10.57 4.66 12.89
N ASP A 324 9.35 4.57 13.40
CA ASP A 324 8.81 3.34 13.98
C ASP A 324 8.63 2.26 12.92
N PHE A 325 7.94 2.60 11.82
CA PHE A 325 7.61 1.66 10.74
C PHE A 325 8.85 1.14 10.00
N TRP A 326 9.75 2.01 9.53
CA TRP A 326 10.97 1.56 8.83
C TRP A 326 12.18 1.32 9.75
N ARG A 327 11.99 1.42 11.06
CA ARG A 327 13.05 1.29 12.07
C ARG A 327 14.26 2.18 11.81
N LEU A 328 14.00 3.39 11.33
CA LEU A 328 15.04 4.37 11.02
C LEU A 328 15.73 4.85 12.32
N PRO A 329 17.04 5.18 12.27
CA PRO A 329 17.74 5.73 13.41
C PRO A 329 17.17 7.10 13.83
N GLU A 330 17.45 7.52 15.07
CA GLU A 330 16.85 8.75 15.61
C GLU A 330 17.26 10.01 14.84
N ASP A 331 18.48 10.01 14.28
CA ASP A 331 19.08 11.08 13.49
C ASP A 331 18.79 10.98 11.99
N ALA A 332 17.92 10.04 11.58
CA ALA A 332 17.53 9.85 10.19
C ALA A 332 17.04 11.15 9.54
N LYS A 333 17.51 11.38 8.31
CA LYS A 333 17.19 12.57 7.52
C LYS A 333 16.06 12.26 6.54
N MET A 334 15.48 13.31 5.96
CA MET A 334 14.42 13.17 4.96
C MET A 334 14.87 12.29 3.78
N ILE A 335 16.14 12.37 3.36
CA ILE A 335 16.68 11.51 2.30
C ILE A 335 16.63 10.02 2.65
N ASP A 336 16.83 9.65 3.92
CA ASP A 336 16.77 8.26 4.37
C ASP A 336 15.34 7.73 4.30
N LEU A 337 14.37 8.56 4.69
CA LEU A 337 12.95 8.26 4.51
C LEU A 337 12.60 8.03 3.04
N ILE A 338 13.04 8.92 2.14
CA ILE A 338 12.75 8.75 0.71
C ILE A 338 13.42 7.48 0.15
N ARG A 339 14.62 7.11 0.64
CA ARG A 339 15.33 5.90 0.21
C ARG A 339 14.58 4.63 0.61
N VAL A 340 14.04 4.54 1.82
CA VAL A 340 13.26 3.36 2.25
C VAL A 340 11.93 3.25 1.51
N VAL A 341 11.22 4.38 1.30
CA VAL A 341 9.98 4.40 0.49
C VAL A 341 10.30 3.93 -0.93
N ARG A 342 11.36 4.44 -1.56
CA ARG A 342 11.81 3.98 -2.90
C ARG A 342 12.07 2.47 -2.94
N ALA A 343 12.58 1.89 -1.87
CA ALA A 343 12.86 0.46 -1.79
C ALA A 343 11.56 -0.37 -1.70
N ASP A 344 10.56 0.11 -0.96
CA ASP A 344 9.22 -0.48 -0.93
C ASP A 344 8.61 -0.51 -2.34
N GLU A 345 8.67 0.62 -3.07
CA GLU A 345 8.17 0.70 -4.45
C GLU A 345 8.85 -0.28 -5.40
N ALA A 346 10.17 -0.49 -5.23
CA ALA A 346 10.90 -1.48 -6.00
C ALA A 346 10.45 -2.91 -5.66
N GLY A 347 10.10 -3.16 -4.40
CA GLY A 347 9.42 -4.37 -3.94
C GLY A 347 8.07 -4.56 -4.62
N HIS A 348 7.19 -3.56 -4.59
CA HIS A 348 5.86 -3.61 -5.21
C HIS A 348 5.93 -3.85 -6.72
N ARG A 349 6.86 -3.17 -7.41
CA ARG A 349 7.20 -3.45 -8.82
C ARG A 349 7.50 -4.93 -9.03
N PHE A 350 8.48 -5.43 -8.28
CA PHE A 350 8.97 -6.81 -8.40
C PHE A 350 7.85 -7.82 -8.17
N VAL A 351 7.08 -7.63 -7.10
CA VAL A 351 5.97 -8.50 -6.72
C VAL A 351 4.91 -8.49 -7.81
N ASN A 352 4.40 -7.33 -8.22
CA ASN A 352 3.32 -7.26 -9.20
C ASN A 352 3.73 -7.78 -10.58
N HIS A 353 4.96 -7.53 -11.02
CA HIS A 353 5.45 -8.11 -12.26
C HIS A 353 5.61 -9.62 -12.21
N THR A 354 5.99 -10.16 -11.04
CA THR A 354 6.04 -11.60 -10.77
C THR A 354 4.63 -12.20 -10.80
N LEU A 355 3.69 -11.64 -10.05
CA LEU A 355 2.31 -12.11 -9.96
C LEU A 355 1.58 -12.09 -11.31
N ALA A 356 1.88 -11.11 -12.17
CA ALA A 356 1.34 -11.04 -13.53
C ALA A 356 1.82 -12.20 -14.44
N GLY A 357 2.94 -12.85 -14.10
CA GLY A 357 3.50 -13.99 -14.83
C GLY A 357 2.89 -15.34 -14.44
N LEU A 358 2.21 -15.42 -13.30
CA LEU A 358 1.71 -16.67 -12.74
C LEU A 358 0.40 -17.13 -13.39
N LYS A 359 0.17 -18.45 -13.37
CA LYS A 359 -1.13 -19.07 -13.69
C LYS A 359 -1.98 -19.17 -12.43
N LYS A 360 -3.27 -19.43 -12.64
CA LYS A 360 -4.30 -19.46 -11.59
C LYS A 360 -3.97 -20.39 -10.41
N ASP A 361 -3.35 -21.53 -10.70
CA ASP A 361 -3.04 -22.56 -9.70
C ASP A 361 -1.58 -22.52 -9.21
N ASP A 362 -0.78 -21.53 -9.67
CA ASP A 362 0.59 -21.37 -9.18
C ASP A 362 0.57 -20.71 -7.78
N TYR A 363 1.47 -21.17 -6.90
CA TYR A 363 1.69 -20.54 -5.59
C TYR A 363 2.33 -19.17 -5.73
N ASN A 364 2.10 -18.29 -4.76
CA ASN A 364 2.80 -17.02 -4.70
C ASN A 364 4.27 -17.26 -4.24
N PRO A 365 5.28 -17.06 -5.12
CA PRO A 365 6.68 -17.31 -4.79
C PRO A 365 7.22 -16.30 -3.76
N VAL A 366 6.61 -15.12 -3.64
CA VAL A 366 7.05 -14.06 -2.72
C VAL A 366 6.40 -14.16 -1.34
N ALA A 367 5.50 -15.13 -1.12
CA ALA A 367 4.76 -15.27 0.14
C ALA A 367 5.44 -16.17 1.18
N MET A 368 6.52 -16.86 0.84
CA MET A 368 7.18 -17.79 1.78
C MET A 368 8.39 -17.16 2.45
N ILE A 369 9.30 -16.62 1.64
CA ILE A 369 10.48 -15.88 2.08
C ILE A 369 10.50 -14.57 1.28
N HIS A 370 10.57 -13.43 1.97
CA HIS A 370 10.77 -12.14 1.32
C HIS A 370 12.11 -12.16 0.60
N GLN A 371 12.12 -11.84 -0.69
CA GLN A 371 13.36 -11.67 -1.44
C GLN A 371 14.16 -10.52 -0.83
N SER A 372 15.48 -10.57 -0.95
CA SER A 372 16.32 -9.45 -0.53
C SER A 372 15.92 -8.20 -1.30
N ALA A 373 16.01 -7.06 -0.62
CA ALA A 373 15.71 -5.77 -1.23
C ALA A 373 16.63 -5.50 -2.43
N ARG A 374 17.87 -6.02 -2.39
CA ARG A 374 18.78 -6.01 -3.53
C ARG A 374 18.21 -6.70 -4.76
N GLN A 375 17.64 -7.89 -4.58
CA GLN A 375 17.06 -8.64 -5.70
C GLN A 375 15.83 -7.94 -6.26
N GLN A 376 14.95 -7.45 -5.39
CA GLN A 376 13.75 -6.69 -5.78
C GLN A 376 14.11 -5.36 -6.47
N GLY A 377 15.19 -4.72 -6.02
CA GLY A 377 15.72 -3.48 -6.55
C GLY A 377 16.36 -3.59 -7.93
N GLN A 378 16.98 -4.73 -8.24
CA GLN A 378 17.78 -4.95 -9.45
C GLN A 378 17.05 -5.71 -10.55
N LEU A 379 15.96 -6.41 -10.21
CA LEU A 379 15.15 -7.15 -11.17
C LEU A 379 13.76 -6.53 -11.32
N PRO A 380 13.15 -6.60 -12.52
CA PRO A 380 11.78 -6.14 -12.69
C PRO A 380 10.75 -7.05 -12.00
N GLY A 381 11.08 -8.32 -11.78
CA GLY A 381 10.18 -9.37 -11.31
C GLY A 381 10.64 -10.72 -11.87
N PHE A 382 10.15 -11.82 -11.32
CA PHE A 382 10.43 -13.14 -11.87
C PHE A 382 9.57 -13.43 -13.10
N THR A 383 10.15 -14.18 -14.03
CA THR A 383 9.41 -15.01 -14.99
C THR A 383 8.63 -16.10 -14.26
N ARG A 384 7.73 -16.78 -14.96
CA ARG A 384 6.97 -17.88 -14.37
C ARG A 384 7.89 -19.04 -14.00
N GLU A 385 8.86 -19.35 -14.85
CA GLU A 385 9.85 -20.41 -14.66
C GLU A 385 10.72 -20.11 -13.44
N GLU A 386 11.27 -18.90 -13.34
CA GLU A 386 12.04 -18.44 -12.17
C GLU A 386 11.20 -18.45 -10.88
N SER A 387 9.91 -18.11 -10.97
CA SER A 387 8.99 -18.17 -9.84
C SER A 387 8.84 -19.60 -9.31
N LEU A 388 8.67 -20.57 -10.21
CA LEU A 388 8.55 -21.98 -9.86
C LEU A 388 9.86 -22.52 -9.27
N GLU A 389 11.01 -22.18 -9.86
CA GLU A 389 12.32 -22.54 -9.33
C GLU A 389 12.59 -21.91 -7.96
N TRP A 390 12.20 -20.66 -7.77
CA TRP A 390 12.28 -19.98 -6.48
C TRP A 390 11.44 -20.70 -5.42
N SER A 391 10.17 -20.98 -5.72
CA SER A 391 9.30 -21.71 -4.79
C SER A 391 9.87 -23.08 -4.42
N LYS A 392 10.46 -23.81 -5.38
CA LYS A 392 11.12 -25.09 -5.12
C LYS A 392 12.29 -24.92 -4.13
N ARG A 393 13.22 -24.00 -4.41
CA ARG A 393 14.38 -23.74 -3.53
C ARG A 393 13.95 -23.35 -2.12
N VAL A 394 12.95 -22.48 -1.99
CA VAL A 394 12.43 -22.04 -0.69
C VAL A 394 11.79 -23.20 0.07
N GLN A 395 11.03 -24.06 -0.60
CA GLN A 395 10.46 -25.25 0.03
C GLN A 395 11.55 -26.22 0.51
N GLU A 396 12.58 -26.47 -0.30
CA GLU A 396 13.72 -27.32 0.09
C GLU A 396 14.47 -26.74 1.29
N GLN A 397 14.70 -25.43 1.31
CA GLN A 397 15.35 -24.74 2.44
C GLN A 397 14.51 -24.82 3.73
N MET A 398 13.19 -24.64 3.65
CA MET A 398 12.32 -24.66 4.83
C MET A 398 12.04 -26.08 5.35
N THR A 399 12.03 -27.09 4.48
CA THR A 399 11.68 -28.47 4.85
C THR A 399 12.90 -29.39 5.03
N GLY A 400 14.06 -29.00 4.50
CA GLY A 400 15.26 -29.84 4.47
C GLY A 400 15.17 -31.05 3.53
N LYS A 401 14.11 -31.16 2.71
CA LYS A 401 13.87 -32.28 1.79
C LYS A 401 13.90 -31.79 0.34
N ALA A 402 14.62 -32.50 -0.53
CA ALA A 402 14.64 -32.23 -1.96
C ALA A 402 13.29 -32.62 -2.60
N ILE A 403 12.81 -31.81 -3.56
CA ILE A 403 11.57 -32.09 -4.29
C ILE A 403 11.84 -33.23 -5.27
N GLY A 404 11.67 -34.45 -4.78
CA GLY A 404 11.92 -35.72 -5.49
C GLY A 404 11.81 -36.95 -4.58
N ASP A 405 11.99 -36.78 -3.27
CA ASP A 405 11.84 -37.88 -2.30
C ASP A 405 10.39 -38.21 -1.93
N GLU A 406 9.46 -37.25 -2.06
CA GLU A 406 8.04 -37.47 -1.72
C GLU A 406 7.32 -38.46 -2.67
N THR A 407 7.82 -38.63 -3.90
CA THR A 407 7.31 -39.65 -4.83
C THR A 407 7.60 -41.10 -4.42
N LYS A 408 8.44 -41.32 -3.39
CA LYS A 408 8.73 -42.66 -2.85
C LYS A 408 7.91 -43.02 -1.59
N GLU A 409 7.20 -42.06 -0.99
CA GLU A 409 6.47 -42.26 0.28
C GLU A 409 4.93 -42.24 0.12
N LEU A 410 4.39 -42.37 -1.09
CA LEU A 410 2.97 -42.69 -1.23
C LEU A 410 2.78 -44.19 -0.93
N PRO A 411 2.00 -44.58 0.11
CA PRO A 411 1.66 -45.98 0.31
C PRO A 411 0.91 -46.47 -0.94
N GLN A 412 1.49 -47.48 -1.59
CA GLN A 412 0.86 -48.19 -2.71
C GLN A 412 -0.59 -48.54 -2.33
N PRO A 413 -1.59 -48.28 -3.19
CA PRO A 413 -2.94 -48.73 -2.92
C PRO A 413 -2.90 -50.25 -2.77
N LYS A 414 -3.41 -50.75 -1.64
CA LYS A 414 -3.63 -52.19 -1.47
C LYS A 414 -4.52 -52.65 -2.61
N GLN A 415 -3.95 -53.47 -3.50
CA GLN A 415 -4.68 -54.18 -4.55
C GLN A 415 -5.65 -55.18 -3.90
N PRO A 416 -6.76 -55.52 -4.60
CA PRO A 416 -8.10 -55.67 -4.03
C PRO A 416 -8.30 -56.79 -3.02
#